data_AF-A0A5D3A9C6-F1
#
_entry.id   AF-A0A5D3A9C6-F1
#
_cell.length_a   1.000
_cell.length_b   1.000
_cell.length_c   1.000
_cell.angle_alpha   90.00
_cell.angle_beta   90.00
_cell.angle_gamma   90.00
#
_symmetry.space_group_name_H-M   'P 1'
#
loop_
_entity.id
_entity.type
_entity.pdbx_description
1 polymer ?
#
loop_
_entity_poly.entity_id
_entity_poly.type
_entity_poly.pdbx_seq_one_letter_code
_entity_poly.pdbx_strand_id
1 'polypeptide(L)'
;MRFYEEVLGFVPIKRPSSFKFNFNGAWLYNYGIGIHLIENPLIDDFDTIIEPRPINPKDNHISFQCRDVEIVEGRLEDMGMKYVTAVVEDEGNTVDQVFFHDPDGYMIELCNCENIPILPLSACLFKPRMSSFSRAVFGPAKCGLVENAMMESLSMDMLDISF
;
A
#
# COMPACT_ATOMS: atom_id res chain seq x y z
N MET A 1 11.72 -0.86 -10.59
CA MET A 1 12.46 -0.16 -9.50
C MET A 1 12.33 1.36 -9.56
N ARG A 2 12.88 2.02 -10.59
CA ARG A 2 12.87 3.48 -10.74
C ARG A 2 11.50 4.13 -10.46
N PHE A 3 10.44 3.52 -10.98
CA PHE A 3 9.06 3.93 -10.72
C PHE A 3 8.70 4.01 -9.22
N TYR A 4 8.93 2.93 -8.45
CA TYR A 4 8.58 2.90 -7.02
C TYR A 4 9.41 3.89 -6.20
N GLU A 5 10.63 4.20 -6.63
CA GLU A 5 11.51 5.17 -5.95
C GLU A 5 11.16 6.62 -6.31
N GLU A 6 11.05 6.94 -7.60
CA GLU A 6 10.90 8.31 -8.10
C GLU A 6 9.44 8.79 -8.08
N VAL A 7 8.48 7.92 -8.35
CA VAL A 7 7.04 8.27 -8.36
C VAL A 7 6.45 8.07 -6.98
N LEU A 8 6.60 6.88 -6.40
CA LEU A 8 5.96 6.52 -5.12
C LEU A 8 6.81 6.86 -3.89
N GLY A 9 8.08 7.21 -4.06
CA GLY A 9 8.96 7.61 -2.96
C GLY A 9 9.38 6.46 -2.04
N PHE A 10 9.29 5.21 -2.48
CA PHE A 10 9.79 4.08 -1.70
C PHE A 10 11.30 4.04 -1.67
N VAL A 11 11.87 3.52 -0.58
CA VAL A 11 13.32 3.37 -0.45
C VAL A 11 13.69 1.88 -0.54
N PRO A 12 14.67 1.49 -1.38
CA PRO A 12 15.15 0.13 -1.39
C PRO A 12 15.83 -0.22 -0.06
N ILE A 13 15.43 -1.34 0.53
CA ILE A 13 15.99 -1.85 1.78
C ILE A 13 16.78 -3.14 1.55
N LYS A 14 17.58 -3.51 2.55
CA LYS A 14 18.40 -4.71 2.50
C LYS A 14 17.52 -5.96 2.41
N ARG A 15 17.67 -6.68 1.30
CA ARG A 15 17.09 -8.02 1.12
C ARG A 15 17.66 -9.01 2.15
N PRO A 16 16.82 -9.84 2.81
CA PRO A 16 17.30 -10.93 3.65
C PRO A 16 18.20 -11.91 2.88
N SER A 17 19.34 -12.25 3.46
CA SER A 17 20.37 -13.05 2.77
C SER A 17 19.92 -14.47 2.42
N SER A 18 18.95 -15.04 3.15
CA SER A 18 18.38 -16.36 2.90
C SER A 18 17.69 -16.48 1.54
N PHE A 19 17.21 -15.38 0.95
CA PHE A 19 16.53 -15.41 -0.33
C PHE A 19 17.45 -15.20 -1.53
N LYS A 20 18.68 -14.70 -1.31
CA LYS A 20 19.58 -14.21 -2.36
C LYS A 20 19.88 -15.24 -3.47
N PHE A 21 19.87 -16.53 -3.15
CA PHE A 21 20.20 -17.60 -4.09
C PHE A 21 18.98 -18.30 -4.71
N ASN A 22 17.76 -17.90 -4.32
CA ASN A 22 16.54 -18.64 -4.69
C ASN A 22 15.80 -18.01 -5.87
N PHE A 23 15.84 -16.68 -5.99
CA PHE A 23 15.17 -15.90 -7.04
C PHE A 23 15.69 -14.44 -7.04
N ASN A 24 15.39 -13.66 -8.06
CA ASN A 24 15.67 -12.22 -8.08
C ASN A 24 14.48 -11.41 -7.54
N GLY A 25 14.76 -10.26 -6.93
CA GLY A 25 13.71 -9.41 -6.39
C GLY A 25 14.26 -8.23 -5.61
N ALA A 26 13.37 -7.29 -5.28
CA ALA A 26 13.68 -6.07 -4.58
C ALA A 26 12.75 -5.86 -3.39
N TRP A 27 13.30 -5.31 -2.31
CA TRP A 27 12.58 -4.99 -1.09
C TRP A 27 12.58 -3.48 -0.95
N LEU A 28 11.40 -2.91 -0.78
CA LEU A 28 11.15 -1.49 -0.71
C LEU A 28 10.36 -1.19 0.57
N TYR A 29 10.64 -0.07 1.22
CA TYR A 29 9.92 0.33 2.43
C TYR A 29 9.69 1.84 2.46
N ASN A 30 8.46 2.23 2.74
CA ASN A 30 8.08 3.57 3.17
C ASN A 30 6.65 3.54 3.74
N TYR A 31 6.22 4.61 4.41
CA TYR A 31 4.83 4.79 4.87
C TYR A 31 4.32 3.70 5.82
N GLY A 32 5.21 3.00 6.52
CA GLY A 32 4.85 1.90 7.42
C GLY A 32 4.61 0.55 6.74
N ILE A 33 4.77 0.47 5.41
CA ILE A 33 4.52 -0.74 4.61
C ILE A 33 5.76 -1.16 3.82
N GLY A 34 5.90 -2.47 3.61
CA GLY A 34 6.93 -3.06 2.77
C GLY A 34 6.35 -3.55 1.45
N ILE A 35 7.00 -3.20 0.34
CA ILE A 35 6.72 -3.76 -0.99
C ILE A 35 7.86 -4.71 -1.35
N HIS A 36 7.53 -5.97 -1.66
CA HIS A 36 8.49 -6.96 -2.15
C HIS A 36 8.16 -7.27 -3.62
N LEU A 37 9.06 -6.88 -4.53
CA LEU A 37 8.97 -7.23 -5.94
C LEU A 37 9.72 -8.54 -6.15
N ILE A 38 9.05 -9.55 -6.67
CA ILE A 38 9.58 -10.88 -6.91
C ILE A 38 9.57 -11.12 -8.42
N GLU A 39 10.75 -11.30 -9.01
CA GLU A 39 10.87 -11.59 -10.44
C GLU A 39 10.36 -13.01 -10.71
N ASN A 40 9.49 -13.16 -11.72
CA ASN A 40 9.06 -14.45 -12.21
C ASN A 40 9.94 -14.86 -13.40
N PRO A 41 10.81 -15.87 -13.27
CA PRO A 41 11.77 -16.24 -14.32
C PRO A 41 11.12 -16.84 -15.57
N LEU A 42 9.81 -17.13 -15.54
CA LEU A 42 9.06 -17.66 -16.67
C LEU A 42 8.41 -16.58 -17.53
N ILE A 43 8.41 -15.33 -17.07
CA ILE A 43 7.87 -14.18 -17.80
C ILE A 43 9.09 -13.42 -18.33
N ASP A 44 9.30 -13.48 -19.65
CA ASP A 44 10.35 -12.70 -20.32
C ASP A 44 9.88 -11.24 -20.51
N ASP A 45 10.80 -10.30 -20.70
CA ASP A 45 10.51 -8.87 -20.93
C ASP A 45 9.57 -8.65 -22.13
N PHE A 46 9.53 -9.62 -23.06
CA PHE A 46 8.63 -9.65 -24.22
C PHE A 46 7.21 -10.19 -23.90
N ASP A 47 7.05 -11.01 -22.87
CA ASP A 47 5.73 -11.49 -22.41
C ASP A 47 5.01 -10.43 -21.56
N THR A 48 5.75 -9.47 -20.99
CA THR A 48 5.21 -8.26 -20.33
C THR A 48 4.66 -7.21 -21.28
N ILE A 49 4.55 -7.48 -22.59
CA ILE A 49 3.67 -6.70 -23.47
C ILE A 49 2.22 -7.06 -23.12
N ILE A 50 1.81 -6.73 -21.90
CA ILE A 50 0.43 -6.57 -21.54
C ILE A 50 -0.01 -5.36 -22.36
N GLU A 51 -0.85 -5.57 -23.37
CA GLU A 51 -1.48 -4.44 -24.05
C GLU A 51 -2.00 -3.48 -22.98
N PRO A 52 -1.69 -2.17 -23.06
CA PRO A 52 -2.00 -1.25 -21.98
C PRO A 52 -3.50 -1.32 -21.69
N ARG A 53 -3.85 -1.96 -20.58
CA ARG A 53 -5.25 -2.09 -20.19
C ARG A 53 -5.80 -0.67 -20.00
N PRO A 54 -7.06 -0.41 -20.35
CA PRO A 54 -7.67 0.88 -20.04
C PRO A 54 -7.54 1.16 -18.54
N ILE A 55 -7.15 2.38 -18.19
CA ILE A 55 -7.14 2.81 -16.79
C ILE A 55 -8.60 2.93 -16.34
N ASN A 56 -9.02 2.07 -15.42
CA ASN A 56 -10.36 2.07 -14.87
C ASN A 56 -10.29 2.31 -13.36
N PRO A 57 -10.66 3.51 -12.87
CA PRO A 57 -10.68 3.81 -11.43
C PRO A 57 -11.52 2.85 -10.57
N LYS A 58 -12.39 2.05 -11.19
CA LYS A 58 -13.24 1.05 -10.51
C LYS A 58 -12.63 -0.35 -10.42
N ASP A 59 -11.49 -0.59 -11.05
CA ASP A 59 -10.78 -1.87 -10.93
C ASP A 59 -10.07 -1.98 -9.58
N ASN A 60 -9.70 -3.19 -9.17
CA ASN A 60 -8.93 -3.41 -7.94
C ASN A 60 -7.59 -2.65 -8.01
N HIS A 61 -7.31 -1.83 -6.99
CA HIS A 61 -6.11 -1.02 -6.90
C HIS A 61 -5.64 -0.86 -5.46
N ILE A 62 -4.37 -0.47 -5.30
CA ILE A 62 -3.81 -0.03 -4.02
C ILE A 62 -3.77 1.50 -4.05
N SER A 63 -4.31 2.11 -2.99
CA SER A 63 -4.34 3.56 -2.83
C SER A 63 -3.28 4.03 -1.85
N PHE A 64 -2.56 5.09 -2.22
CA PHE A 64 -1.58 5.77 -1.37
C PHE A 64 -2.00 7.21 -1.12
N GLN A 65 -1.87 7.66 0.12
CA GLN A 65 -2.11 9.05 0.48
C GLN A 65 -0.94 9.92 -0.01
N CYS A 66 -1.27 11.03 -0.68
CA CYS A 66 -0.35 12.08 -1.09
C CYS A 66 -0.92 13.45 -0.73
N ARG A 67 -0.10 14.39 -0.28
CA ARG A 67 -0.56 15.76 0.04
C ARG A 67 -0.88 16.58 -1.21
N ASP A 68 -0.13 16.33 -2.27
CA ASP A 68 -0.13 17.15 -3.48
C ASP A 68 -0.16 16.22 -4.69
N VAL A 69 -1.35 16.07 -5.26
CA VAL A 69 -1.60 15.20 -6.41
C VAL A 69 -1.02 15.81 -7.68
N GLU A 70 -0.96 17.15 -7.78
CA GLU A 70 -0.42 17.86 -8.95
C GLU A 70 1.08 17.56 -9.13
N ILE A 71 1.85 17.46 -8.04
CA ILE A 71 3.27 17.06 -8.11
C ILE A 71 3.41 15.63 -8.68
N VAL A 72 2.49 14.73 -8.33
CA VAL A 72 2.50 13.36 -8.84
C VAL A 72 2.19 13.37 -10.34
N GLU A 73 1.15 14.09 -10.75
CA GLU A 73 0.78 14.24 -12.16
C GLU A 73 1.96 14.72 -13.00
N GLY A 74 2.65 15.78 -12.56
CA GLY A 74 3.84 16.29 -13.26
C GLY A 74 4.96 15.24 -13.39
N ARG A 75 5.19 14.41 -12.37
CA ARG A 75 6.17 13.30 -12.47
C ARG A 75 5.73 12.22 -13.44
N LEU A 76 4.43 11.89 -13.47
CA LEU A 76 3.88 10.92 -14.41
C LEU A 76 4.01 11.42 -15.85
N GLU A 77 3.72 12.71 -16.09
CA GLU A 77 3.90 13.38 -17.38
C GLU A 77 5.37 13.37 -17.83
N ASP A 78 6.30 13.75 -16.96
CA ASP A 78 7.74 13.73 -17.24
C ASP A 78 8.25 12.34 -17.62
N MET A 79 7.62 11.30 -17.10
CA MET A 79 7.91 9.90 -17.40
C MET A 79 7.13 9.34 -18.59
N GLY A 80 6.25 10.14 -19.22
CA GLY A 80 5.41 9.72 -20.33
C GLY A 80 4.35 8.68 -19.97
N MET A 81 3.97 8.62 -18.69
CA MET A 81 3.01 7.66 -18.17
C MET A 81 1.57 8.14 -18.39
N LYS A 82 0.69 7.21 -18.74
CA LYS A 82 -0.75 7.50 -18.84
C LYS A 82 -1.37 7.49 -17.44
N TYR A 83 -2.26 8.43 -17.19
CA TYR A 83 -3.05 8.48 -15.97
C TYR A 83 -4.47 9.00 -16.25
N VAL A 84 -5.37 8.79 -15.30
CA VAL A 84 -6.73 9.35 -15.27
C VAL A 84 -6.91 10.00 -13.90
N THR A 85 -7.58 11.14 -13.85
CA THR A 85 -7.92 11.82 -12.61
C THR A 85 -9.40 11.66 -12.29
N ALA A 86 -9.72 11.74 -11.00
CA ALA A 86 -11.09 11.86 -10.50
C ALA A 86 -11.11 12.80 -9.31
N VAL A 87 -12.30 13.36 -9.06
CA VAL A 87 -12.54 14.25 -7.93
C VAL A 87 -13.72 13.70 -7.14
N VAL A 88 -13.54 13.58 -5.82
CA VAL A 88 -14.58 13.20 -4.86
C VAL A 88 -14.91 14.40 -4.00
N GLU A 89 -16.19 14.68 -3.83
CA GLU A 89 -16.68 15.73 -2.94
C GLU A 89 -17.45 15.11 -1.78
N ASP A 90 -17.09 15.47 -0.55
CA ASP A 90 -17.79 15.00 0.66
C ASP A 90 -17.81 16.10 1.73
N GLU A 91 -19.01 16.41 2.23
CA GLU A 91 -19.25 17.43 3.26
C GLU A 91 -18.57 18.80 3.00
N GLY A 92 -18.40 19.17 1.73
CA GLY A 92 -17.73 20.42 1.32
C GLY A 92 -16.20 20.34 1.26
N ASN A 93 -15.62 19.18 1.51
CA ASN A 93 -14.23 18.86 1.21
C ASN A 93 -14.11 18.22 -0.17
N THR A 94 -12.94 18.38 -0.79
CA THR A 94 -12.63 17.83 -2.11
C THR A 94 -11.39 16.95 -1.99
N VAL A 95 -11.46 15.77 -2.60
CA VAL A 95 -10.34 14.85 -2.74
C VAL A 95 -10.04 14.65 -4.22
N ASP A 96 -8.82 14.97 -4.60
CA ASP A 96 -8.26 14.70 -5.90
C ASP A 96 -7.63 13.32 -5.87
N GLN A 97 -7.86 12.55 -6.93
CA GLN A 97 -7.37 11.20 -7.11
C GLN A 97 -6.69 11.11 -8.47
N VAL A 98 -5.55 10.43 -8.54
CA VAL A 98 -4.88 10.07 -9.79
C VAL A 98 -4.67 8.56 -9.87
N PHE A 99 -5.09 7.97 -10.99
CA PHE A 99 -5.07 6.55 -11.26
C PHE A 99 -4.15 6.25 -12.44
N PHE A 100 -3.29 5.25 -12.29
CA PHE A 100 -2.31 4.85 -13.30
C PHE A 100 -1.86 3.41 -13.07
N HIS A 101 -1.19 2.85 -14.07
CA HIS A 101 -0.55 1.55 -13.94
C HIS A 101 0.91 1.69 -13.55
N ASP A 102 1.40 0.80 -12.69
CA ASP A 102 2.83 0.59 -12.55
C ASP A 102 3.43 -0.09 -13.80
N PRO A 103 4.76 -0.26 -13.90
CA PRO A 103 5.40 -0.86 -15.07
C PRO A 103 4.90 -2.27 -15.41
N ASP A 104 4.40 -3.02 -14.42
CA ASP A 104 3.90 -4.39 -14.56
C ASP A 104 2.38 -4.44 -14.79
N GLY A 105 1.72 -3.27 -14.87
CA GLY A 105 0.29 -3.15 -15.16
C GLY A 105 -0.63 -3.26 -13.94
N TYR A 106 -0.11 -3.17 -12.71
CA TYR A 106 -0.96 -3.08 -11.51
C TYR A 106 -1.52 -1.67 -11.36
N MET A 107 -2.82 -1.56 -11.05
CA MET A 107 -3.49 -0.28 -10.84
C MET A 107 -3.11 0.32 -9.49
N ILE A 108 -2.72 1.59 -9.52
CA ILE A 108 -2.36 2.39 -8.36
C ILE A 108 -3.21 3.66 -8.36
N GLU A 109 -3.65 4.05 -7.17
CA GLU A 109 -4.27 5.34 -6.88
C GLU A 109 -3.33 6.15 -5.96
N LEU A 110 -3.20 7.45 -6.24
CA LEU A 110 -2.71 8.44 -5.27
C LEU A 110 -3.80 9.48 -5.04
N CYS A 111 -4.07 9.80 -3.78
CA CYS A 111 -5.10 10.78 -3.42
C CYS A 111 -4.71 11.66 -2.23
N ASN A 112 -5.25 12.87 -2.18
CA ASN A 112 -5.21 13.73 -0.98
C ASN A 112 -6.37 13.43 -0.02
N CYS A 113 -6.63 12.14 0.21
CA CYS A 113 -7.74 11.63 1.01
C CYS A 113 -7.76 12.14 2.46
N GLU A 114 -6.67 12.75 2.96
CA GLU A 114 -6.64 13.43 4.26
C GLU A 114 -7.57 14.66 4.36
N ASN A 115 -8.07 15.16 3.22
CA ASN A 115 -9.08 16.22 3.18
C ASN A 115 -10.44 15.75 3.72
N ILE A 116 -10.71 14.44 3.73
CA ILE A 116 -11.93 13.86 4.28
C ILE A 116 -11.60 13.17 5.62
N PRO A 117 -12.38 13.39 6.69
CA PRO A 117 -12.15 12.73 7.96
C PRO A 117 -12.38 11.22 7.86
N ILE A 118 -11.40 10.43 8.33
CA ILE A 118 -11.57 8.98 8.45
C ILE A 118 -12.45 8.69 9.67
N LEU A 119 -13.72 8.35 9.41
CA LEU A 119 -14.71 7.98 10.42
C LEU A 119 -14.93 6.46 10.42
N PRO A 120 -14.44 5.71 11.43
CA PRO A 120 -14.69 4.28 11.51
C PRO A 120 -16.18 3.98 11.66
N LEU A 121 -16.75 3.21 10.73
CA LEU A 121 -18.18 2.82 10.78
C LEU A 121 -18.52 1.94 11.98
N SER A 122 -17.54 1.18 12.48
CA SER A 122 -17.59 0.46 13.74
C SER A 122 -16.26 0.62 14.43
N ALA A 123 -16.17 1.56 15.36
CA ALA A 123 -15.09 1.56 16.32
C ALA A 123 -15.41 0.48 17.36
N CYS A 124 -14.92 -0.75 17.15
CA CYS A 124 -14.71 -1.64 18.27
C CYS A 124 -13.78 -0.90 19.24
N LEU A 125 -14.36 -0.28 20.27
CA LEU A 125 -13.62 0.16 21.44
C LEU A 125 -12.98 -1.10 21.98
N PHE A 126 -11.73 -1.35 21.61
CA PHE A 126 -10.86 -2.27 22.32
C PHE A 126 -10.71 -1.69 23.72
N LYS A 127 -11.69 -1.96 24.59
CA LYS A 127 -11.55 -1.79 26.02
C LYS A 127 -10.46 -2.78 26.39
N PRO A 128 -9.26 -2.34 26.79
CA PRO A 128 -8.33 -3.26 27.39
C PRO A 128 -9.07 -3.78 28.62
N ARG A 129 -9.41 -5.08 28.64
CA ARG A 129 -9.81 -5.74 29.88
C ARG A 129 -8.58 -5.63 30.78
N MET A 130 -8.51 -4.58 31.59
CA MET A 130 -7.75 -4.59 32.82
C MET A 130 -8.41 -5.64 33.71
N SER A 131 -8.06 -6.89 33.46
CA SER A 131 -8.25 -7.94 34.45
C SER A 131 -7.39 -7.52 35.63
N SER A 132 -8.05 -7.30 36.76
CA SER A 132 -7.43 -7.07 38.06
C SER A 132 -6.59 -8.29 38.43
N PHE A 133 -5.37 -8.36 37.91
CA PHE A 133 -4.40 -9.35 38.36
C PHE A 133 -3.78 -8.84 39.65
N SER A 134 -4.16 -9.53 40.73
CA SER A 134 -3.48 -9.49 42.01
C SER A 134 -1.97 -9.70 41.83
N ARG A 135 -1.22 -8.63 42.12
CA ARG A 135 0.14 -8.57 42.66
C ARG A 135 0.97 -9.85 42.53
N ALA A 136 1.77 -9.97 41.47
CA ALA A 136 3.02 -10.73 41.48
C ALA A 136 4.03 -10.17 40.45
N VAL A 137 5.11 -9.60 40.99
CA VAL A 137 6.50 -9.45 40.52
C VAL A 137 6.79 -9.25 39.01
N PHE A 138 7.50 -8.15 38.75
CA PHE A 138 8.04 -7.66 37.47
C PHE A 138 8.86 -8.68 36.66
N GLY A 139 8.58 -8.72 35.34
CA GLY A 139 9.47 -9.19 34.27
C GLY A 139 9.30 -8.30 33.03
N PRO A 140 10.32 -8.16 32.15
CA PRO A 140 10.36 -7.11 31.14
C PRO A 140 9.29 -7.32 30.07
N ALA A 141 8.47 -6.30 29.84
CA ALA A 141 7.35 -6.33 28.91
C ALA A 141 7.84 -6.52 27.46
N LYS A 142 7.39 -7.59 26.80
CA LYS A 142 7.52 -7.77 25.35
C LYS A 142 6.46 -6.94 24.65
N CYS A 143 6.90 -5.98 23.85
CA CYS A 143 6.14 -5.27 22.84
C CYS A 143 5.72 -6.23 21.72
N GLY A 144 4.69 -7.05 21.94
CA GLY A 144 4.24 -8.04 20.93
C GLY A 144 2.76 -8.42 21.02
N LEU A 145 2.01 -7.89 21.99
CA LEU A 145 0.59 -8.22 22.13
C LEU A 145 -0.28 -7.51 21.08
N VAL A 146 0.11 -6.28 20.68
CA VAL A 146 -0.66 -5.46 19.73
C VAL A 146 -0.46 -5.93 18.29
N GLU A 147 0.77 -6.36 17.94
CA GLU A 147 1.10 -6.88 16.60
C GLU A 147 0.36 -8.18 16.30
N ASN A 148 0.26 -9.10 17.27
CA ASN A 148 -0.39 -10.39 17.06
C ASN A 148 -1.89 -10.26 16.76
N ALA A 149 -2.58 -9.31 17.39
CA ALA A 149 -4.01 -9.11 17.16
C ALA A 149 -4.30 -8.50 15.77
N MET A 150 -3.45 -7.61 15.27
CA MET A 150 -3.56 -7.08 13.91
C MET A 150 -3.23 -8.14 12.85
N MET A 151 -2.29 -9.03 13.15
CA MET A 151 -1.87 -10.11 12.25
C MET A 151 -2.94 -11.22 12.15
N GLU A 152 -3.66 -11.51 13.24
CA GLU A 152 -4.79 -12.45 13.23
C GLU A 152 -5.97 -11.93 12.38
N SER A 153 -6.28 -10.63 12.41
CA SER A 153 -7.32 -10.06 11.55
C SER A 153 -6.94 -10.06 10.06
N LEU A 154 -5.66 -9.82 9.73
CA LEU A 154 -5.18 -9.85 8.34
C LEU A 154 -5.12 -11.28 7.76
N SER A 155 -4.94 -12.30 8.62
CA SER A 155 -4.81 -13.69 8.18
C SER A 155 -6.14 -14.41 7.97
N MET A 156 -7.24 -13.95 8.58
CA MET A 156 -8.56 -14.59 8.44
C MET A 156 -9.31 -14.15 7.18
N ASP A 157 -9.03 -12.95 6.66
CA ASP A 157 -9.69 -12.36 5.48
C ASP A 157 -8.71 -12.17 4.31
N MET A 158 -7.83 -13.15 4.08
CA MET A 158 -6.82 -13.08 3.02
C MET A 158 -7.46 -13.00 1.62
N LEU A 159 -7.66 -11.76 1.15
CA LEU A 159 -7.76 -11.34 -0.26
C LEU A 159 -8.88 -11.99 -1.10
N ASP A 160 -10.07 -12.15 -0.53
CA ASP A 160 -11.31 -12.25 -1.33
C ASP A 160 -12.26 -11.13 -0.90
N ILE A 161 -11.82 -9.89 -1.08
CA ILE A 161 -12.61 -8.70 -0.78
C ILE A 161 -13.54 -8.46 -1.98
N SER A 162 -14.61 -9.26 -2.05
CA SER A 162 -15.76 -8.94 -2.89
C SER A 162 -16.77 -8.15 -2.06
N PHE A 163 -17.16 -6.98 -2.57
CA PHE A 163 -18.26 -6.16 -2.04
C PHE A 163 -19.60 -6.57 -2.65
#